data_AF-A0AAW1WSR7-F1
#
_entry.id   AF-A0AAW1WSR7-F1
#
_cell.length_a   1.000
_cell.length_b   1.000
_cell.length_c   1.000
_cell.angle_alpha   90.00
_cell.angle_beta   90.00
_cell.angle_gamma   90.00
#
_symmetry.space_group_name_H-M   'P 1'
#
loop_
_entity.id
_entity.type
_entity.pdbx_description
1 polymer ?
#
loop_
_entity_poly.entity_id
_entity_poly.type
_entity_poly.pdbx_seq_one_letter_code
_entity_poly.pdbx_strand_id
1 'polypeptide(L)'
;MGLQPGAPRKWHLQKGDCSSSGTTPPPPPPPTRSLPSPIKDARLKVEKTIRLFNTVRNSILEHGDVGRCRVDREAARIVMRDRPATTNVGNKMVGPVSGILVGDKFRYRVELRLVGIHRPTESGIDYTHFHGTTVAISVVACEHYGDDLSHQNRLTYTGQGGFEAEHIEGRGLALSNRKKPQDQQLVRGNLALAHNVKHQIPVRVIRAYKSRDGGSIYVYDGLYLVDKFWQERGPQGNLVFMFQLSRMEGEGNQPVRYTNNISSLDKVVEPESMNAATFSFSNLQPNATMDARTYNLESRYPSADIQAQIGNPERAKENWRHSVPSLDPNVEQQEQRKRKKT
;
A
#
# COMPACT_ATOMS: atom_id res chain seq x y z
N MET A 1 62.85 10.11 37.20
CA MET A 1 64.20 9.71 36.78
C MET A 1 64.78 8.80 37.86
N GLY A 2 65.35 7.66 37.47
CA GLY A 2 66.09 6.76 38.37
C GLY A 2 65.37 5.46 38.74
N LEU A 3 65.21 4.54 37.79
CA LEU A 3 64.95 3.12 38.08
C LEU A 3 66.27 2.36 37.95
N GLN A 4 66.77 1.82 39.06
CA GLN A 4 67.78 0.75 39.06
C GLN A 4 67.09 -0.62 38.81
N PRO A 5 67.75 -1.59 38.15
CA PRO A 5 67.14 -2.86 37.81
C PRO A 5 67.31 -3.90 38.94
N GLY A 6 66.19 -4.42 39.43
CA GLY A 6 66.12 -5.54 40.38
C GLY A 6 65.92 -6.89 39.70
N ALA A 7 66.65 -7.88 40.20
CA ALA A 7 66.82 -9.25 39.70
C ALA A 7 65.53 -10.08 39.41
N PRO A 8 65.59 -11.10 38.55
CA PRO A 8 64.44 -11.91 38.15
C PRO A 8 64.10 -12.98 39.21
N ARG A 9 62.82 -13.11 39.55
CA ARG A 9 62.28 -14.25 40.32
C ARG A 9 61.31 -15.08 39.47
N LYS A 10 61.55 -16.39 39.52
CA LYS A 10 60.87 -17.49 38.82
C LYS A 10 59.37 -17.54 39.11
N TRP A 11 58.58 -17.92 38.11
CA TRP A 11 57.25 -18.51 38.29
C TRP A 11 57.18 -19.87 37.60
N HIS A 12 56.59 -20.83 38.31
CA HIS A 12 56.59 -22.26 38.03
C HIS A 12 55.70 -22.64 36.85
N LEU A 13 56.19 -23.57 36.03
CA LEU A 13 55.44 -24.22 34.96
C LEU A 13 54.73 -25.45 35.55
N GLN A 14 53.43 -25.33 35.79
CA GLN A 14 52.57 -26.43 36.24
C GLN A 14 52.06 -27.18 35.00
N LYS A 15 52.35 -28.48 34.90
CA LYS A 15 51.76 -29.37 33.91
C LYS A 15 50.28 -29.58 34.29
N GLY A 16 49.38 -29.20 33.39
CA GLY A 16 47.94 -29.46 33.50
C GLY A 16 47.52 -30.47 32.43
N ASP A 17 46.75 -31.47 32.87
CA ASP A 17 46.34 -32.66 32.14
C ASP A 17 45.49 -32.40 30.89
N CYS A 18 45.71 -33.23 29.87
CA CYS A 18 44.84 -33.38 28.71
C CYS A 18 43.46 -33.90 29.14
N SER A 19 42.44 -33.07 29.01
CA SER A 19 41.04 -33.48 29.05
C SER A 19 40.38 -33.11 27.73
N SER A 20 39.83 -34.12 27.06
CA SER A 20 39.16 -34.06 25.77
C SER A 20 37.84 -33.30 25.85
N SER A 21 37.79 -32.06 25.36
CA SER A 21 36.53 -31.37 25.09
C SER A 21 36.09 -31.65 23.65
N GLY A 22 35.11 -32.54 23.50
CA GLY A 22 34.40 -32.78 22.25
C GLY A 22 33.58 -31.57 21.86
N THR A 23 34.08 -30.80 20.89
CA THR A 23 33.31 -29.73 20.25
C THR A 23 32.34 -30.37 19.26
N THR A 24 31.04 -30.35 19.56
CA THR A 24 30.00 -30.74 18.61
C THR A 24 29.99 -29.76 17.42
N PRO A 25 29.92 -30.25 16.17
CA PRO A 25 29.82 -29.39 15.00
C PRO A 25 28.52 -28.56 15.04
N PRO A 26 28.50 -27.35 14.46
CA PRO A 26 27.30 -26.53 14.41
C PRO A 26 26.17 -27.27 13.68
N PRO A 27 24.90 -27.05 14.07
CA PRO A 27 23.77 -27.70 13.41
C PRO A 27 23.75 -27.33 11.92
N PRO A 28 23.32 -28.25 11.05
CA PRO A 28 23.18 -27.96 9.62
C PRO A 28 22.23 -26.77 9.41
N PRO A 29 22.45 -25.96 8.37
CA PRO A 29 21.54 -24.88 8.04
C PRO A 29 20.13 -25.45 7.84
N PRO A 30 19.07 -24.73 8.26
CA PRO A 30 17.71 -25.20 8.09
C PRO A 30 17.46 -25.52 6.61
N PRO A 31 16.71 -26.59 6.30
CA PRO A 31 16.43 -26.95 4.92
C PRO A 31 15.77 -25.76 4.22
N THR A 32 16.34 -25.36 3.08
CA THR A 32 15.74 -24.35 2.20
C THR A 32 14.40 -24.89 1.73
N ARG A 33 13.33 -24.49 2.42
CA ARG A 33 11.97 -24.96 2.19
C ARG A 33 11.54 -24.53 0.79
N SER A 34 11.66 -25.44 -0.17
CA SER A 34 11.32 -25.15 -1.57
C SER A 34 9.82 -24.79 -1.65
N LEU A 35 9.48 -23.78 -2.45
CA LEU A 35 8.10 -23.33 -2.58
C LEU A 35 7.17 -24.47 -3.11
N PRO A 36 5.89 -24.52 -2.68
CA PRO A 36 4.89 -25.41 -3.27
C PRO A 36 4.79 -25.27 -4.79
N SER A 37 4.52 -26.36 -5.52
CA SER A 37 4.45 -26.36 -7.00
C SER A 37 3.48 -25.33 -7.60
N PRO A 38 2.25 -25.10 -7.07
CA PRO A 38 1.35 -24.10 -7.64
C PRO A 38 1.90 -22.67 -7.49
N ILE A 39 2.67 -22.41 -6.43
CA ILE A 39 3.32 -21.11 -6.21
C ILE A 39 4.48 -20.93 -7.20
N LYS A 40 5.24 -22.00 -7.47
CA LYS A 40 6.30 -22.00 -8.49
C LYS A 40 5.75 -21.72 -9.89
N ASP A 41 4.61 -22.32 -10.25
CA ASP A 41 3.97 -22.10 -11.56
C ASP A 41 3.48 -20.66 -11.71
N ALA A 42 2.82 -20.12 -10.67
CA ALA A 42 2.40 -18.73 -10.65
C ALA A 42 3.60 -17.76 -10.71
N ARG A 43 4.69 -18.08 -10.02
CA ARG A 43 5.94 -17.30 -10.07
C ARG A 43 6.53 -17.30 -11.49
N LEU A 44 6.63 -18.47 -12.11
CA LEU A 44 7.13 -18.61 -13.47
C LEU A 44 6.25 -17.84 -14.46
N LYS A 45 4.93 -17.81 -14.24
CA LYS A 45 4.01 -17.01 -15.04
C LYS A 45 4.36 -15.52 -14.96
N VAL A 46 4.49 -14.96 -13.75
CA VAL A 46 4.88 -13.56 -13.52
C VAL A 46 6.19 -13.21 -14.21
N GLU A 47 7.22 -14.06 -14.06
CA GLU A 47 8.52 -13.86 -14.70
C GLU A 47 8.43 -13.89 -16.22
N LYS A 48 7.65 -14.82 -16.79
CA LYS A 48 7.38 -14.88 -18.22
C LYS A 48 6.66 -13.63 -18.72
N THR A 49 5.69 -13.10 -17.98
CA THR A 49 4.99 -11.85 -18.33
C THR A 49 5.96 -10.68 -18.43
N ILE A 50 6.82 -10.51 -17.43
CA ILE A 50 7.78 -9.40 -17.38
C ILE A 50 8.84 -9.55 -18.47
N ARG A 51 9.35 -10.76 -18.71
CA ARG A 51 10.29 -11.03 -19.82
C ARG A 51 9.66 -10.70 -21.16
N LEU A 52 8.44 -11.16 -21.42
CA LEU A 52 7.72 -10.88 -22.66
C LEU A 52 7.51 -9.36 -22.85
N PHE A 53 7.09 -8.66 -21.80
CA PHE A 53 6.95 -7.21 -21.82
C PHE A 53 8.26 -6.50 -22.19
N ASN A 54 9.37 -6.90 -21.57
CA ASN A 54 10.68 -6.34 -21.88
C ASN A 54 11.12 -6.63 -23.32
N THR A 55 10.88 -7.84 -23.82
CA THR A 55 11.16 -8.21 -25.22
C THR A 55 10.38 -7.33 -26.20
N VAL A 56 9.07 -7.19 -25.99
CA VAL A 56 8.21 -6.35 -26.84
C VAL A 56 8.64 -4.88 -26.76
N ARG A 57 8.90 -4.37 -25.55
CA ARG A 57 9.33 -2.98 -25.35
C ARG A 57 10.66 -2.70 -26.06
N ASN A 58 11.65 -3.57 -25.91
CA ASN A 58 12.96 -3.39 -26.55
C ASN A 58 12.85 -3.47 -28.08
N SER A 59 12.02 -4.40 -28.60
CA SER A 59 11.74 -4.47 -30.04
C SER A 59 11.13 -3.18 -30.59
N ILE A 60 10.21 -2.53 -29.85
CA ILE A 60 9.66 -1.22 -30.25
C ILE A 60 10.72 -0.12 -30.20
N LEU A 61 11.63 -0.15 -29.22
CA LEU A 61 12.73 0.83 -29.14
C LEU A 61 13.74 0.68 -30.29
N GLU A 62 13.96 -0.55 -30.77
CA GLU A 62 14.95 -0.86 -31.82
C GLU A 62 14.39 -0.67 -33.23
N HIS A 63 13.10 -0.98 -33.45
CA HIS A 63 12.51 -1.08 -34.79
C HIS A 63 11.23 -0.27 -34.99
N GLY A 64 10.66 0.30 -33.93
CA GLY A 64 9.42 1.07 -34.01
C GLY A 64 9.66 2.52 -34.41
N ASP A 65 8.69 3.13 -35.09
CA ASP A 65 8.61 4.58 -35.16
C ASP A 65 8.22 5.10 -33.76
N VAL A 66 9.24 5.52 -32.99
CA VAL A 66 9.07 6.06 -31.63
C VAL A 66 8.51 7.48 -31.75
N GLY A 67 7.26 7.59 -32.20
CA GLY A 67 6.52 8.84 -32.19
C GLY A 67 6.35 9.38 -30.76
N ARG A 68 5.39 10.29 -30.54
CA ARG A 68 5.13 10.86 -29.19
C ARG A 68 4.56 9.88 -28.16
N CYS A 69 4.48 8.58 -28.45
CA CYS A 69 3.86 7.60 -27.56
C CYS A 69 4.84 7.05 -26.52
N ARG A 70 4.35 6.90 -25.29
CA ARG A 70 5.04 6.20 -24.21
C ARG A 70 5.22 4.72 -24.56
N VAL A 71 6.44 4.33 -24.94
CA VAL A 71 6.77 2.96 -25.39
C VAL A 71 6.35 1.86 -24.41
N ASP A 72 6.42 2.14 -23.10
CA ASP A 72 5.96 1.22 -22.06
C ASP A 72 4.45 0.94 -22.14
N ARG A 73 3.63 1.95 -22.42
CA ARG A 73 2.17 1.77 -22.59
C ARG A 73 1.85 0.93 -23.82
N GLU A 74 2.56 1.19 -24.91
CA GLU A 74 2.35 0.47 -26.16
C GLU A 74 2.77 -1.00 -26.07
N ALA A 75 3.93 -1.27 -25.48
CA ALA A 75 4.38 -2.64 -25.21
C ALA A 75 3.38 -3.40 -24.34
N ALA A 76 2.86 -2.79 -23.27
CA ALA A 76 1.86 -3.41 -22.41
C ALA A 76 0.54 -3.68 -23.15
N ARG A 77 0.11 -2.76 -24.03
CA ARG A 77 -1.07 -2.94 -24.89
C ARG A 77 -0.93 -4.16 -25.79
N ILE A 78 0.23 -4.31 -26.45
CA ILE A 78 0.53 -5.46 -27.31
C ILE A 78 0.52 -6.77 -26.51
N VAL A 79 1.19 -6.81 -25.35
CA VAL A 79 1.20 -8.01 -24.48
C VAL A 79 -0.21 -8.40 -24.04
N MET A 80 -1.04 -7.44 -23.62
CA MET A 80 -2.42 -7.72 -23.19
C MET A 80 -3.30 -8.19 -24.34
N ARG A 81 -3.13 -7.64 -25.56
CA ARG A 81 -3.91 -8.01 -26.74
C ARG A 81 -3.52 -9.39 -27.28
N ASP A 82 -2.22 -9.63 -27.46
CA ASP A 82 -1.72 -10.77 -28.25
C ASP A 82 -1.39 -11.99 -27.37
N ARG A 83 -1.13 -11.76 -26.07
CA ARG A 83 -0.76 -12.82 -25.11
C ARG A 83 -1.48 -12.68 -23.77
N PRO A 84 -2.82 -12.51 -23.73
CA PRO A 84 -3.57 -12.24 -22.49
C PRO A 84 -3.37 -13.31 -21.42
N ALA A 85 -3.26 -14.58 -21.81
CA ALA A 85 -3.06 -15.72 -20.92
C ALA A 85 -1.75 -15.65 -20.10
N THR A 86 -0.76 -14.89 -20.58
CA THR A 86 0.50 -14.69 -19.87
C THR A 86 0.38 -13.66 -18.75
N THR A 87 -0.69 -12.88 -18.70
CA THR A 87 -0.90 -11.81 -17.72
C THR A 87 -1.77 -12.27 -16.55
N ASN A 88 -1.75 -11.53 -15.45
CA ASN A 88 -2.65 -11.71 -14.32
C ASN A 88 -3.76 -10.64 -14.33
N VAL A 89 -4.12 -10.14 -15.50
CA VAL A 89 -5.21 -9.16 -15.71
C VAL A 89 -6.56 -9.90 -15.64
N GLY A 90 -6.91 -10.42 -14.45
CA GLY A 90 -8.16 -11.13 -14.18
C GLY A 90 -9.19 -10.26 -13.44
N ASN A 91 -9.90 -10.83 -12.48
CA ASN A 91 -10.70 -10.06 -11.52
C ASN A 91 -9.83 -9.43 -10.44
N LYS A 92 -10.22 -8.25 -9.94
CA LYS A 92 -9.53 -7.60 -8.83
C LYS A 92 -9.71 -8.48 -7.59
N MET A 93 -8.66 -8.64 -6.80
CA MET A 93 -8.71 -9.45 -5.58
C MET A 93 -8.14 -8.68 -4.40
N VAL A 94 -8.71 -8.96 -3.22
CA VAL A 94 -8.20 -8.55 -1.91
C VAL A 94 -7.06 -9.48 -1.50
N GLY A 95 -6.05 -8.95 -0.80
CA GLY A 95 -4.94 -9.76 -0.28
C GLY A 95 -3.82 -10.02 -1.29
N PRO A 96 -3.07 -11.13 -1.15
CA PRO A 96 -1.89 -11.41 -1.95
C PRO A 96 -2.21 -11.79 -3.40
N VAL A 97 -1.25 -11.56 -4.30
CA VAL A 97 -1.33 -11.99 -5.71
C VAL A 97 -0.38 -13.16 -5.92
N SER A 98 -0.89 -14.28 -6.44
CA SER A 98 -0.10 -15.49 -6.69
C SER A 98 1.10 -15.22 -7.59
N GLY A 99 2.28 -15.68 -7.17
CA GLY A 99 3.54 -15.54 -7.90
C GLY A 99 4.30 -14.25 -7.65
N ILE A 100 3.73 -13.31 -6.88
CA ILE A 100 4.38 -12.06 -6.49
C ILE A 100 4.78 -12.12 -5.02
N LEU A 101 6.04 -11.81 -4.74
CA LEU A 101 6.65 -11.88 -3.42
C LEU A 101 7.01 -10.48 -2.93
N VAL A 102 6.98 -10.30 -1.61
CA VAL A 102 7.51 -9.07 -0.99
C VAL A 102 8.96 -8.88 -1.43
N GLY A 103 9.29 -7.65 -1.83
CA GLY A 103 10.59 -7.28 -2.37
C GLY A 103 10.69 -7.36 -3.89
N ASP A 104 9.69 -7.91 -4.59
CA ASP A 104 9.64 -7.86 -6.05
C ASP A 104 9.66 -6.40 -6.55
N LYS A 105 10.47 -6.17 -7.59
CA LYS A 105 10.74 -4.86 -8.15
C LYS A 105 10.19 -4.75 -9.58
N PHE A 106 9.62 -3.59 -9.88
CA PHE A 106 9.07 -3.26 -11.19
C PHE A 106 9.57 -1.89 -11.63
N ARG A 107 9.70 -1.68 -12.95
CA ARG A 107 10.24 -0.43 -13.50
C ARG A 107 9.15 0.52 -13.98
N TYR A 108 7.99 -0.01 -14.37
CA TYR A 108 6.89 0.77 -14.92
C TYR A 108 5.56 0.42 -14.26
N ARG A 109 4.66 1.41 -14.13
CA ARG A 109 3.29 1.19 -13.65
C ARG A 109 2.51 0.17 -14.49
N VAL A 110 2.83 0.05 -15.77
CA VAL A 110 2.21 -0.95 -16.65
C VAL A 110 2.63 -2.38 -16.31
N GLU A 111 3.82 -2.60 -15.74
CA GLU A 111 4.24 -3.92 -15.25
C GLU A 111 3.38 -4.34 -14.07
N LEU A 112 3.10 -3.42 -13.12
CA LEU A 112 2.20 -3.66 -11.99
C LEU A 112 0.80 -4.10 -12.46
N ARG A 113 0.32 -3.50 -13.55
CA ARG A 113 -0.96 -3.87 -14.17
C ARG A 113 -0.91 -5.25 -14.81
N LEU A 114 0.15 -5.55 -15.57
CA LEU A 114 0.33 -6.84 -16.24
C LEU A 114 0.39 -8.01 -15.25
N VAL A 115 1.07 -7.83 -14.12
CA VAL A 115 1.18 -8.85 -13.07
C VAL A 115 0.00 -8.82 -12.09
N GLY A 116 -0.91 -7.87 -12.22
CA GLY A 116 -2.18 -7.83 -11.51
C GLY A 116 -2.11 -7.25 -10.08
N ILE A 117 -0.98 -6.67 -9.68
CA ILE A 117 -0.82 -6.15 -8.31
C ILE A 117 -1.46 -4.77 -8.10
N HIS A 118 -1.45 -3.92 -9.14
CA HIS A 118 -2.06 -2.58 -9.14
C HIS A 118 -2.46 -2.22 -10.58
N ARG A 119 -3.75 -2.00 -10.85
CA ARG A 119 -4.22 -1.78 -12.23
C ARG A 119 -4.11 -0.35 -12.76
N PRO A 120 -4.41 0.70 -11.99
CA PRO A 120 -4.28 2.06 -12.47
C PRO A 120 -2.84 2.34 -12.88
N THR A 121 -2.66 2.96 -14.05
CA THR A 121 -1.32 3.36 -14.51
C THR A 121 -0.88 4.72 -13.98
N GLU A 122 -1.83 5.48 -13.41
CA GLU A 122 -1.61 6.85 -12.92
C GLU A 122 -2.04 6.97 -11.45
N SER A 123 -3.32 6.68 -11.14
CA SER A 123 -3.87 6.82 -9.79
C SER A 123 -3.14 5.99 -8.74
N GLY A 124 -2.89 6.58 -7.57
CA GLY A 124 -2.19 5.93 -6.47
C GLY A 124 -3.00 4.82 -5.79
N ILE A 125 -4.34 4.89 -5.82
CA ILE A 125 -5.24 3.94 -5.15
C ILE A 125 -5.96 3.07 -6.19
N ASP A 126 -5.92 1.75 -6.00
CA ASP A 126 -6.78 0.78 -6.70
C ASP A 126 -7.83 0.22 -5.74
N TYR A 127 -9.07 0.14 -6.19
CA TYR A 127 -10.20 -0.31 -5.37
C TYR A 127 -11.17 -1.18 -6.18
N THR A 128 -11.98 -1.98 -5.48
CA THR A 128 -12.98 -2.88 -6.08
C THR A 128 -14.20 -3.04 -5.17
N HIS A 129 -15.25 -3.68 -5.68
CA HIS A 129 -16.38 -4.07 -4.87
C HIS A 129 -16.09 -5.44 -4.23
N PHE A 130 -16.27 -5.53 -2.92
CA PHE A 130 -16.03 -6.73 -2.14
C PHE A 130 -17.13 -6.83 -1.09
N HIS A 131 -17.93 -7.91 -1.13
CA HIS A 131 -19.09 -8.12 -0.26
C HIS A 131 -20.02 -6.91 -0.11
N GLY A 132 -20.43 -6.31 -1.23
CA GLY A 132 -21.35 -5.18 -1.23
C GLY A 132 -20.72 -3.82 -0.90
N THR A 133 -19.43 -3.75 -0.56
CA THR A 133 -18.77 -2.49 -0.20
C THR A 133 -17.61 -2.20 -1.14
N THR A 134 -17.36 -0.92 -1.45
CA THR A 134 -16.17 -0.51 -2.21
C THR A 134 -14.96 -0.42 -1.29
N VAL A 135 -13.91 -1.20 -1.57
CA VAL A 135 -12.71 -1.31 -0.72
C VAL A 135 -11.44 -1.14 -1.54
N ALA A 136 -10.43 -0.51 -0.94
CA ALA A 136 -9.10 -0.40 -1.53
C ALA A 136 -8.38 -1.75 -1.47
N ILE A 137 -7.68 -2.10 -2.55
CA ILE A 137 -6.94 -3.36 -2.67
C ILE A 137 -5.44 -3.15 -2.83
N SER A 138 -5.02 -2.00 -3.35
CA SER A 138 -3.61 -1.63 -3.44
C SER A 138 -3.40 -0.12 -3.47
N VAL A 139 -2.28 0.31 -2.92
CA VAL A 139 -1.78 1.69 -2.99
C VAL A 139 -0.35 1.72 -3.51
N VAL A 140 -0.03 2.73 -4.30
CA VAL A 140 1.34 3.09 -4.67
C VAL A 140 1.73 4.33 -3.88
N ALA A 141 2.64 4.15 -2.93
CA ALA A 141 3.08 5.20 -2.00
C ALA A 141 4.44 5.77 -2.42
N CYS A 142 4.60 7.08 -2.33
CA CYS A 142 5.79 7.80 -2.78
C CYS A 142 5.94 9.12 -2.02
N GLU A 143 7.13 9.37 -1.47
CA GLU A 143 7.45 10.58 -0.69
C GLU A 143 7.14 11.89 -1.43
N HIS A 144 7.23 11.91 -2.77
CA HIS A 144 6.97 13.11 -3.58
C HIS A 144 5.51 13.56 -3.54
N TYR A 145 4.58 12.71 -3.11
CA TYR A 145 3.16 13.06 -2.95
C TYR A 145 2.81 13.44 -1.50
N GLY A 146 3.81 13.59 -0.62
CA GLY A 146 3.61 13.92 0.79
C GLY A 146 3.44 12.70 1.69
N ASP A 147 3.61 11.49 1.16
CA ASP A 147 3.55 10.27 1.95
C ASP A 147 4.75 10.18 2.92
N ASP A 148 4.48 9.87 4.19
CA ASP A 148 5.52 9.60 5.16
C ASP A 148 5.88 8.10 5.12
N LEU A 149 7.04 7.82 4.54
CA LEU A 149 7.61 6.49 4.36
C LEU A 149 8.78 6.21 5.33
N SER A 150 9.03 7.09 6.31
CA SER A 150 10.19 7.04 7.20
C SER A 150 10.27 5.79 8.08
N HIS A 151 9.13 5.16 8.34
CA HIS A 151 9.04 3.94 9.13
C HIS A 151 8.95 2.68 8.25
N GLN A 152 9.58 1.60 8.71
CA GLN A 152 9.61 0.32 7.98
C GLN A 152 8.23 -0.36 7.97
N ASN A 153 7.61 -0.50 9.14
CA ASN A 153 6.35 -1.25 9.30
C ASN A 153 5.11 -0.36 9.37
N ARG A 154 5.25 0.95 9.17
CA ARG A 154 4.14 1.90 9.18
C ARG A 154 4.36 2.95 8.11
N LEU A 155 3.29 3.47 7.53
CA LEU A 155 3.35 4.64 6.66
C LEU A 155 2.13 5.51 6.84
N THR A 156 2.27 6.79 6.51
CA THR A 156 1.14 7.70 6.37
C THR A 156 0.95 8.00 4.89
N TYR A 157 -0.20 7.61 4.36
CA TYR A 157 -0.55 7.75 2.94
C TYR A 157 -1.47 8.94 2.73
N THR A 158 -1.16 9.73 1.72
CA THR A 158 -1.93 10.91 1.32
C THR A 158 -3.05 10.51 0.37
N GLY A 159 -4.28 10.92 0.67
CA GLY A 159 -5.45 10.70 -0.15
C GLY A 159 -5.31 11.29 -1.55
N GLN A 160 -6.16 10.82 -2.47
CA GLN A 160 -6.19 11.33 -3.83
C GLN A 160 -7.14 12.52 -3.99
N GLY A 161 -6.85 13.40 -4.95
CA GLY A 161 -7.69 14.55 -5.30
C GLY A 161 -7.07 15.89 -4.86
N GLY A 162 -7.83 16.97 -5.04
CA GLY A 162 -7.41 18.33 -4.71
C GLY A 162 -6.63 19.05 -5.81
N PHE A 163 -6.26 18.37 -6.90
CA PHE A 163 -5.76 18.98 -8.13
C PHE A 163 -6.72 18.68 -9.29
N GLU A 164 -7.29 19.72 -9.90
CA GLU A 164 -7.88 19.58 -11.22
C GLU A 164 -6.72 19.36 -12.21
N ALA A 165 -6.62 18.15 -12.76
CA ALA A 165 -5.80 17.92 -13.94
C ALA A 165 -6.50 18.64 -15.10
N GLU A 166 -6.14 19.88 -15.35
CA GLU A 166 -6.55 20.57 -16.55
C GLU A 166 -5.90 19.82 -17.73
N HIS A 167 -6.71 19.02 -18.43
CA HIS A 167 -6.37 18.49 -19.75
C HIS A 167 -6.29 19.68 -20.71
N ILE A 168 -5.17 20.40 -20.71
CA ILE A 168 -4.86 21.32 -21.80
C ILE A 168 -4.13 20.50 -22.85
N GLU A 169 -4.90 20.01 -23.81
CA GLU A 169 -4.36 19.58 -25.09
C GLU A 169 -3.55 20.75 -25.69
N GLY A 170 -2.22 20.57 -25.76
CA GLY A 170 -1.41 21.27 -26.75
C GLY A 170 -0.88 22.67 -26.43
N ARG A 171 -0.85 23.16 -25.17
CA ARG A 171 -0.07 24.38 -24.86
C ARG A 171 0.88 24.16 -23.70
N GLY A 172 2.15 24.48 -23.95
CA GLY A 172 3.21 24.52 -22.94
C GLY A 172 2.76 25.33 -21.73
N LEU A 173 3.02 24.76 -20.55
CA LEU A 173 2.67 25.31 -19.24
C LEU A 173 3.11 26.77 -19.11
N ALA A 174 2.18 27.70 -19.29
CA ALA A 174 2.26 28.98 -18.62
C ALA A 174 2.11 28.70 -17.11
N LEU A 175 3.21 28.90 -16.37
CA LEU A 175 3.32 28.70 -14.92
C LEU A 175 2.41 29.62 -14.08
N SER A 176 1.53 30.41 -14.69
CA SER A 176 0.79 31.49 -14.04
C SER A 176 -0.65 31.17 -13.61
N ASN A 177 -1.30 30.12 -14.16
CA ASN A 177 -2.73 29.87 -13.93
C ASN A 177 -3.06 28.50 -13.31
N ARG A 178 -2.17 27.92 -12.48
CA ARG A 178 -2.57 26.74 -11.70
C ARG A 178 -3.66 27.17 -10.71
N LYS A 179 -4.91 26.74 -10.95
CA LYS A 179 -6.00 26.90 -9.97
C LYS A 179 -5.52 26.43 -8.60
N LYS A 180 -5.91 27.17 -7.56
CA LYS A 180 -5.60 26.79 -6.18
C LYS A 180 -6.10 25.37 -5.93
N PRO A 181 -5.32 24.53 -5.22
CA PRO A 181 -5.76 23.20 -4.85
C PRO A 181 -7.08 23.27 -4.09
N GLN A 182 -7.99 22.37 -4.42
CA GLN A 182 -9.27 22.23 -3.73
C GLN A 182 -9.13 21.25 -2.56
N ASP A 183 -10.04 21.35 -1.61
CA ASP A 183 -10.17 20.38 -0.52
C ASP A 183 -10.47 18.99 -1.11
N GLN A 184 -9.77 17.98 -0.61
CA GLN A 184 -10.05 16.60 -0.98
C GLN A 184 -11.41 16.16 -0.45
N GLN A 185 -12.08 15.33 -1.24
CA GLN A 185 -13.38 14.76 -0.89
C GLN A 185 -13.22 13.29 -0.50
N LEU A 186 -14.07 12.82 0.42
CA LEU A 186 -14.11 11.42 0.83
C LEU A 186 -14.94 10.60 -0.17
N VAL A 187 -14.42 10.47 -1.38
CA VAL A 187 -15.03 9.72 -2.50
C VAL A 187 -13.99 8.83 -3.17
N ARG A 188 -14.44 7.90 -4.01
CA ARG A 188 -13.57 7.02 -4.82
C ARG A 188 -12.55 6.30 -3.93
N GLY A 189 -11.24 6.45 -4.21
CA GLY A 189 -10.17 5.79 -3.47
C GLY A 189 -10.09 6.19 -2.00
N ASN A 190 -10.43 7.43 -1.65
CA ASN A 190 -10.39 7.89 -0.25
C ASN A 190 -11.50 7.20 0.56
N LEU A 191 -12.70 7.12 -0.02
CA LEU A 191 -13.82 6.39 0.58
C LEU A 191 -13.51 4.89 0.70
N ALA A 192 -12.89 4.32 -0.33
CA ALA A 192 -12.47 2.94 -0.32
C ALA A 192 -11.48 2.64 0.84
N LEU A 193 -10.47 3.49 1.06
CA LEU A 193 -9.55 3.35 2.19
C LEU A 193 -10.25 3.54 3.55
N ALA A 194 -11.23 4.45 3.65
CA ALA A 194 -12.03 4.59 4.87
C ALA A 194 -12.84 3.32 5.18
N HIS A 195 -13.39 2.66 4.16
CA HIS A 195 -14.03 1.34 4.33
C HIS A 195 -13.02 0.27 4.79
N ASN A 196 -11.78 0.28 4.30
CA ASN A 196 -10.75 -0.64 4.80
C ASN A 196 -10.49 -0.48 6.31
N VAL A 197 -10.59 0.74 6.87
CA VAL A 197 -10.53 0.96 8.32
C VAL A 197 -11.69 0.27 9.02
N LYS A 198 -12.92 0.50 8.55
CA LYS A 198 -14.14 -0.08 9.16
C LYS A 198 -14.13 -1.61 9.11
N HIS A 199 -13.72 -2.20 8.00
CA HIS A 199 -13.81 -3.63 7.75
C HIS A 199 -12.51 -4.41 7.98
N GLN A 200 -11.42 -3.72 8.37
CA GLN A 200 -10.10 -4.32 8.57
C GLN A 200 -9.64 -5.17 7.37
N ILE A 201 -9.87 -4.63 6.17
CA ILE A 201 -9.50 -5.28 4.92
C ILE A 201 -8.08 -4.86 4.54
N PRO A 202 -7.17 -5.81 4.24
CA PRO A 202 -5.81 -5.44 3.95
C PRO A 202 -5.61 -4.91 2.53
N VAL A 203 -4.64 -4.01 2.43
CA VAL A 203 -4.25 -3.28 1.23
C VAL A 203 -2.82 -3.66 0.87
N ARG A 204 -2.56 -3.94 -0.41
CA ARG A 204 -1.19 -4.12 -0.91
C ARG A 204 -0.48 -2.77 -0.99
N VAL A 205 0.70 -2.66 -0.40
CA VAL A 205 1.54 -1.45 -0.50
C VAL A 205 2.65 -1.68 -1.51
N ILE A 206 2.75 -0.78 -2.49
CA ILE A 206 3.87 -0.69 -3.43
C ILE A 206 4.60 0.63 -3.17
N ARG A 207 5.85 0.57 -2.72
CA ARG A 207 6.67 1.77 -2.52
C ARG A 207 7.35 2.16 -3.82
N ALA A 208 7.22 3.43 -4.22
CA ALA A 208 7.85 3.98 -5.40
C ALA A 208 9.05 4.85 -5.00
N TYR A 209 10.20 4.57 -5.60
CA TYR A 209 11.44 5.30 -5.40
C TYR A 209 11.89 5.93 -6.71
N LYS A 210 12.53 7.09 -6.63
CA LYS A 210 13.21 7.70 -7.78
C LYS A 210 14.56 7.03 -7.97
N SER A 211 14.83 6.57 -9.18
CA SER A 211 16.09 5.98 -9.59
C SER A 211 17.05 7.05 -10.11
N ARG A 212 18.36 6.76 -10.06
CA ARG A 212 19.43 7.68 -10.50
C ARG A 212 19.37 8.00 -12.00
N ASP A 213 18.84 7.07 -12.79
CA ASP A 213 18.61 7.22 -14.24
C ASP A 213 17.35 8.06 -14.58
N GLY A 214 16.74 8.70 -13.58
CA GLY A 214 15.59 9.58 -13.78
C GLY A 214 14.24 8.88 -13.87
N GLY A 215 14.18 7.55 -13.79
CA GLY A 215 12.90 6.84 -13.72
C GLY A 215 12.49 6.42 -12.31
N SER A 216 11.48 5.56 -12.21
CA SER A 216 10.96 5.05 -10.94
C SER A 216 11.23 3.55 -10.78
N ILE A 217 11.43 3.11 -9.54
CA ILE A 217 11.45 1.71 -9.13
C ILE A 217 10.27 1.51 -8.18
N TYR A 218 9.45 0.50 -8.44
CA TYR A 218 8.31 0.13 -7.62
C TYR A 218 8.61 -1.17 -6.91
N VAL A 219 8.53 -1.20 -5.58
CA VAL A 219 8.83 -2.37 -4.75
C VAL A 219 7.55 -2.81 -4.04
N TYR A 220 7.15 -4.07 -4.20
CA TYR A 220 6.04 -4.60 -3.42
C TYR A 220 6.47 -4.82 -1.96
N ASP A 221 5.89 -4.05 -1.04
CA ASP A 221 6.31 -4.03 0.36
C ASP A 221 5.47 -4.95 1.27
N GLY A 222 4.28 -5.32 0.79
CA GLY A 222 3.46 -6.37 1.37
C GLY A 222 2.02 -5.95 1.65
N LEU A 223 1.38 -6.62 2.60
CA LEU A 223 0.02 -6.33 3.04
C LEU A 223 0.02 -5.48 4.31
N TYR A 224 -0.88 -4.49 4.31
CA TYR A 224 -1.07 -3.54 5.38
C TYR A 224 -2.54 -3.44 5.75
N LEU A 225 -2.82 -3.21 7.03
CA LEU A 225 -4.13 -2.75 7.48
C LEU A 225 -4.14 -1.22 7.50
N VAL A 226 -5.31 -0.63 7.26
CA VAL A 226 -5.52 0.81 7.43
C VAL A 226 -6.03 1.00 8.86
N ASP A 227 -5.22 1.61 9.71
CA ASP A 227 -5.52 1.72 11.14
C ASP A 227 -6.57 2.81 11.41
N LYS A 228 -6.40 3.95 10.75
CA LYS A 228 -7.21 5.16 10.91
C LYS A 228 -6.98 6.14 9.78
N PHE A 229 -7.88 7.12 9.67
CA PHE A 229 -7.73 8.25 8.77
C PHE A 229 -8.16 9.56 9.45
N TRP A 230 -7.65 10.69 8.97
CA TRP A 230 -8.01 12.03 9.43
C TRP A 230 -7.89 13.03 8.28
N GLN A 231 -8.28 14.28 8.53
CA GLN A 231 -8.01 15.40 7.62
C GLN A 231 -6.98 16.34 8.24
N GLU A 232 -6.08 16.86 7.41
CA GLU A 232 -5.16 17.93 7.78
C GLU A 232 -5.06 18.99 6.68
N ARG A 233 -4.54 20.16 7.03
CA ARG A 233 -4.24 21.21 6.05
C ARG A 233 -2.92 20.87 5.37
N GLY A 234 -2.98 20.61 4.07
CA GLY A 234 -1.80 20.41 3.25
C GLY A 234 -0.97 21.70 3.08
N PRO A 235 0.22 21.61 2.47
CA PRO A 235 1.14 22.74 2.32
C PRO A 235 0.56 23.96 1.61
N GLN A 236 -0.49 23.76 0.81
CA GLN A 236 -1.14 24.80 0.02
C GLN A 236 -2.47 25.27 0.64
N GLY A 237 -2.75 24.88 1.89
CA GLY A 237 -3.88 25.34 2.69
C GLY A 237 -5.20 24.58 2.48
N ASN A 238 -5.24 23.66 1.51
CA ASN A 238 -6.36 22.77 1.23
C ASN A 238 -6.41 21.59 2.21
N LEU A 239 -7.61 21.08 2.48
CA LEU A 239 -7.80 19.88 3.29
C LEU A 239 -7.40 18.64 2.49
N VAL A 240 -6.63 17.77 3.14
CA VAL A 240 -6.10 16.53 2.58
C VAL A 240 -6.43 15.38 3.53
N PHE A 241 -6.87 14.26 2.99
CA PHE A 241 -7.07 13.05 3.80
C PHE A 241 -5.75 12.32 4.01
N MET A 242 -5.48 11.92 5.25
CA MET A 242 -4.32 11.13 5.61
C MET A 242 -4.77 9.79 6.16
N PHE A 243 -4.06 8.72 5.78
CA PHE A 243 -4.37 7.36 6.19
C PHE A 243 -3.13 6.74 6.83
N GLN A 244 -3.23 6.26 8.07
CA GLN A 244 -2.15 5.50 8.69
C GLN A 244 -2.31 4.03 8.36
N LEU A 245 -1.26 3.41 7.81
CA LEU A 245 -1.23 2.00 7.46
C LEU A 245 -0.14 1.28 8.25
N SER A 246 -0.46 0.13 8.82
CA SER A 246 0.47 -0.74 9.55
C SER A 246 0.65 -2.08 8.85
N ARG A 247 1.90 -2.52 8.75
CA ARG A 247 2.29 -3.76 8.07
C ARG A 247 1.81 -4.96 8.87
N MET A 248 1.24 -5.94 8.19
CA MET A 248 0.83 -7.19 8.82
C MET A 248 2.08 -8.06 9.13
N GLU A 249 2.13 -8.65 10.33
CA GLU A 249 3.20 -9.57 10.75
C GLU A 249 2.85 -11.04 10.39
N GLY A 250 3.84 -11.85 9.99
CA GLY A 250 3.68 -13.28 9.63
C GLY A 250 4.65 -13.79 8.54
N GLU A 251 4.83 -15.12 8.40
CA GLU A 251 5.82 -15.81 7.50
C GLU A 251 5.61 -15.63 5.98
N GLY A 252 5.06 -14.50 5.58
CA GLY A 252 4.76 -14.11 4.21
C GLY A 252 3.28 -13.79 4.08
N ASN A 253 2.96 -12.89 3.18
CA ASN A 253 1.61 -12.62 2.65
C ASN A 253 0.90 -13.89 2.13
N GLN A 254 0.62 -14.86 2.99
CA GLN A 254 -0.19 -16.03 2.69
C GLN A 254 -1.64 -15.55 2.52
N PRO A 255 -2.45 -16.20 1.68
CA PRO A 255 -3.88 -15.96 1.65
C PRO A 255 -4.43 -16.38 3.02
N VAL A 256 -4.60 -15.43 3.94
CA VAL A 256 -5.44 -15.65 5.10
C VAL A 256 -6.78 -16.04 4.50
N ARG A 257 -7.26 -17.27 4.80
CA ARG A 257 -8.66 -17.59 4.61
C ARG A 257 -9.39 -16.55 5.45
N TYR A 258 -9.93 -15.50 4.83
CA TYR A 258 -10.90 -14.65 5.49
C TYR A 258 -12.10 -15.55 5.74
N THR A 259 -12.06 -16.29 6.84
CA THR A 259 -13.13 -17.18 7.26
C THR A 259 -14.28 -16.30 7.65
N ASN A 260 -15.27 -16.20 6.76
CA ASN A 260 -16.72 -16.21 6.97
C ASN A 260 -17.33 -15.79 8.32
N ASN A 261 -16.70 -14.92 9.12
CA ASN A 261 -17.34 -14.21 10.21
C ASN A 261 -17.78 -12.84 9.68
N ILE A 262 -18.67 -12.87 8.70
CA ILE A 262 -19.41 -11.72 8.15
C ILE A 262 -20.90 -11.82 8.56
N SER A 263 -21.20 -12.57 9.62
CA SER A 263 -22.56 -12.65 10.19
C SER A 263 -23.06 -11.35 10.83
N SER A 264 -22.32 -10.24 10.70
CA SER A 264 -22.70 -8.91 11.18
C SER A 264 -22.98 -7.90 10.05
N LEU A 265 -22.92 -8.29 8.77
CA LEU A 265 -23.32 -7.41 7.66
C LEU A 265 -24.84 -7.40 7.41
N ASP A 266 -25.61 -8.31 8.03
CA ASP A 266 -27.08 -8.39 7.93
C ASP A 266 -27.78 -8.22 9.29
N LYS A 267 -27.64 -7.06 9.93
CA LYS A 267 -28.61 -6.60 10.94
C LYS A 267 -28.93 -5.12 10.74
N VAL A 268 -29.61 -4.82 9.64
CA VAL A 268 -30.50 -3.67 9.63
C VAL A 268 -31.69 -4.06 10.51
N VAL A 269 -31.67 -3.57 11.75
CA VAL A 269 -32.86 -3.52 12.59
C VAL A 269 -33.82 -2.57 11.88
N GLU A 270 -34.83 -3.13 11.23
CA GLU A 270 -36.05 -2.40 10.85
C GLU A 270 -36.56 -1.66 12.10
N PRO A 271 -36.64 -0.32 12.12
CA PRO A 271 -37.32 0.36 13.20
C PRO A 271 -38.82 0.13 13.07
N GLU A 272 -39.37 -0.61 14.02
CA GLU A 272 -40.80 -0.77 14.22
C GLU A 272 -41.50 0.59 14.37
N SER A 273 -42.57 0.74 13.59
CA SER A 273 -43.70 1.65 13.78
C SER A 273 -43.43 3.16 13.88
N MET A 274 -43.60 3.86 12.76
CA MET A 274 -44.41 5.08 12.75
C MET A 274 -45.44 5.04 11.61
N ASN A 275 -46.65 4.66 12.01
CA ASN A 275 -47.96 5.03 11.51
C ASN A 275 -48.05 5.92 10.24
N ALA A 276 -48.80 5.38 9.30
CA ALA A 276 -49.25 5.94 8.04
C ALA A 276 -50.08 7.23 8.19
N ALA A 277 -49.79 8.21 7.34
CA ALA A 277 -50.81 8.94 6.60
C ALA A 277 -50.21 9.58 5.34
N THR A 278 -50.83 9.28 4.21
CA THR A 278 -50.77 10.00 2.93
C THR A 278 -49.49 9.84 2.12
N PHE A 279 -49.49 8.89 1.18
CA PHE A 279 -49.52 9.23 -0.25
C PHE A 279 -49.90 7.98 -1.05
N SER A 280 -51.11 8.02 -1.61
CA SER A 280 -51.61 7.00 -2.52
C SER A 280 -51.05 7.24 -3.90
N PHE A 281 -50.46 6.22 -4.50
CA PHE A 281 -50.39 6.10 -5.96
C PHE A 281 -50.63 4.64 -6.34
N SER A 282 -51.91 4.27 -6.30
CA SER A 282 -52.45 3.15 -7.05
C SER A 282 -52.23 3.40 -8.54
N ASN A 283 -51.25 2.72 -9.13
CA ASN A 283 -51.31 2.07 -10.45
C ASN A 283 -49.90 1.65 -10.87
N LEU A 284 -49.61 0.35 -10.80
CA LEU A 284 -48.86 -0.45 -11.79
C LEU A 284 -48.64 -1.86 -11.20
N GLN A 285 -49.36 -2.83 -11.76
CA GLN A 285 -49.04 -4.26 -11.64
C GLN A 285 -48.17 -4.70 -12.84
N PRO A 286 -47.52 -5.88 -12.78
CA PRO A 286 -46.08 -6.01 -12.98
C PRO A 286 -45.72 -6.62 -14.34
N ASN A 287 -44.60 -6.17 -14.95
CA ASN A 287 -43.68 -7.09 -15.60
C ASN A 287 -42.34 -6.45 -15.97
N ALA A 288 -41.32 -7.33 -16.05
CA ALA A 288 -40.08 -7.22 -16.81
C ALA A 288 -38.84 -6.55 -16.16
N THR A 289 -37.86 -7.43 -15.91
CA THR A 289 -36.40 -7.24 -15.92
C THR A 289 -35.79 -6.34 -14.86
N MET A 290 -35.22 -6.97 -13.81
CA MET A 290 -34.28 -6.32 -12.91
C MET A 290 -33.06 -5.84 -13.69
N ASP A 291 -32.95 -4.53 -13.85
CA ASP A 291 -31.74 -3.89 -14.36
C ASP A 291 -30.69 -3.76 -13.23
N ALA A 292 -29.43 -3.76 -13.62
CA ALA A 292 -28.29 -3.61 -12.73
C ALA A 292 -28.09 -2.15 -12.25
N ARG A 293 -29.13 -1.32 -12.20
CA ARG A 293 -29.07 0.11 -11.82
C ARG A 293 -29.54 0.42 -10.41
N THR A 294 -29.77 -0.56 -9.55
CA THR A 294 -29.73 -0.31 -8.10
C THR A 294 -28.26 -0.11 -7.68
N TYR A 295 -27.64 0.94 -8.21
CA TYR A 295 -26.31 1.38 -7.85
C TYR A 295 -26.33 1.81 -6.39
N ASN A 296 -25.64 0.99 -5.62
CA ASN A 296 -25.22 1.17 -4.24
C ASN A 296 -24.82 2.64 -3.95
N LEU A 297 -25.70 3.37 -3.26
CA LEU A 297 -25.52 4.79 -2.92
C LEU A 297 -24.22 5.03 -2.12
N GLU A 298 -23.75 4.00 -1.39
CA GLU A 298 -22.51 3.98 -0.61
C GLU A 298 -21.23 4.16 -1.43
N SER A 299 -21.25 3.89 -2.75
CA SER A 299 -20.07 4.15 -3.59
C SER A 299 -19.89 5.64 -3.92
N ARG A 300 -20.94 6.46 -3.71
CA ARG A 300 -20.94 7.90 -3.98
C ARG A 300 -20.89 8.75 -2.70
N TYR A 301 -21.39 8.24 -1.58
CA TYR A 301 -21.49 8.99 -0.32
C TYR A 301 -21.05 8.14 0.88
N PRO A 302 -20.27 8.70 1.81
CA PRO A 302 -19.87 8.00 3.03
C PRO A 302 -21.06 7.73 3.95
N SER A 303 -21.09 6.58 4.61
CA SER A 303 -22.08 6.25 5.65
C SER A 303 -21.96 7.19 6.86
N ALA A 304 -23.03 7.34 7.65
CA ALA A 304 -23.08 8.24 8.80
C ALA A 304 -21.96 7.98 9.83
N ASP A 305 -21.62 6.71 10.08
CA ASP A 305 -20.51 6.33 10.98
C ASP A 305 -19.16 6.85 10.50
N ILE A 306 -18.92 6.81 9.18
CA ILE A 306 -17.68 7.29 8.55
C ILE A 306 -17.65 8.81 8.59
N GLN A 307 -18.78 9.47 8.37
CA GLN A 307 -18.89 10.92 8.50
C GLN A 307 -18.62 11.38 9.95
N ALA A 308 -19.09 10.64 10.96
CA ALA A 308 -18.85 10.95 12.36
C ALA A 308 -17.36 10.91 12.73
N GLN A 309 -16.55 10.05 12.09
CA GLN A 309 -15.10 10.00 12.29
C GLN A 309 -14.37 11.25 11.73
N ILE A 310 -14.96 11.95 10.75
CA ILE A 310 -14.39 13.16 10.16
C ILE A 310 -14.64 14.39 11.07
N GLY A 311 -15.74 14.40 11.81
CA GLY A 311 -16.28 15.57 12.51
C GLY A 311 -15.48 16.11 13.70
N ASN A 312 -14.33 15.53 14.06
CA ASN A 312 -13.52 16.05 15.16
C ASN A 312 -12.00 15.92 14.90
N PRO A 313 -11.44 16.80 14.05
CA PRO A 313 -10.01 16.79 13.73
C PRO A 313 -9.09 17.04 14.95
N GLU A 314 -9.57 17.73 15.99
CA GLU A 314 -8.79 17.98 17.21
C GLU A 314 -8.74 16.75 18.14
N ARG A 315 -9.85 16.00 18.28
CA ARG A 315 -9.89 14.76 19.07
C ARG A 315 -9.00 13.65 18.48
N ALA A 316 -8.87 13.61 17.15
CA ALA A 316 -7.97 12.67 16.47
C ALA A 316 -6.48 12.99 16.71
N LYS A 317 -6.12 14.28 16.78
CA LYS A 317 -4.78 14.76 17.14
C LYS A 317 -4.46 14.57 18.62
N GLU A 318 -5.45 14.70 19.49
CA GLU A 318 -5.28 14.54 20.94
C GLU A 318 -5.04 13.07 21.32
N ASN A 319 -5.78 12.14 20.71
CA ASN A 319 -5.51 10.71 20.82
C ASN A 319 -4.11 10.32 20.30
N TRP A 320 -3.54 11.06 19.34
CA TRP A 320 -2.16 10.88 18.89
C TRP A 320 -1.14 11.29 19.96
N ARG A 321 -1.32 12.44 20.62
CA ARG A 321 -0.40 12.90 21.69
C ARG A 321 -0.35 11.93 22.86
N HIS A 322 -1.46 11.27 23.18
CA HIS A 322 -1.55 10.33 24.30
C HIS A 322 -1.14 8.89 23.95
N SER A 323 -0.92 8.56 22.67
CA SER A 323 -0.54 7.20 22.23
C SER A 323 0.95 7.05 21.90
N VAL A 324 1.76 8.09 22.09
CA VAL A 324 3.22 8.00 22.01
C VAL A 324 3.74 7.49 23.36
N PRO A 325 4.42 6.33 23.44
CA PRO A 325 5.10 5.94 24.68
C PRO A 325 6.07 7.06 25.08
N SER A 326 6.05 7.50 26.33
CA SER A 326 6.94 8.58 26.78
C SER A 326 8.38 8.22 26.45
N LEU A 327 9.05 9.11 25.70
CA LEU A 327 10.48 8.97 25.45
C LEU A 327 11.22 8.90 26.78
N ASP A 328 12.17 7.99 26.85
CA ASP A 328 13.04 7.80 28.02
C ASP A 328 13.69 9.15 28.40
N PRO A 329 13.52 9.66 29.64
CA PRO A 329 13.94 11.01 30.04
C PRO A 329 15.42 11.31 29.78
N ASN A 330 16.22 10.26 29.62
CA ASN A 330 17.65 10.33 29.36
C ASN A 330 17.97 10.77 27.90
N VAL A 331 17.09 10.47 26.95
CA VAL A 331 17.25 10.86 25.52
C VAL A 331 16.93 12.35 25.34
N GLU A 332 15.93 12.86 26.05
CA GLU A 332 15.55 14.27 25.99
C GLU A 332 16.62 15.19 26.62
N GLN A 333 17.28 14.73 27.70
CA GLN A 333 18.44 15.44 28.28
C GLN A 333 19.67 15.42 27.36
N GLN A 334 19.89 14.36 26.59
CA GLN A 334 20.98 14.29 25.60
C GLN A 334 20.75 15.21 24.39
N GLU A 335 19.52 15.28 23.88
CA GLU A 335 19.10 16.20 22.81
C GLU A 335 19.24 17.67 23.25
N GLN A 336 18.80 18.01 24.47
CA GLN A 336 18.95 19.36 25.02
C GLN A 336 20.41 19.76 25.27
N ARG A 337 21.27 18.80 25.64
CA ARG A 337 22.73 19.03 25.77
C ARG A 337 23.42 19.25 24.43
N LYS A 338 22.95 18.61 23.35
CA LYS A 338 23.47 18.83 21.99
C LYS A 338 23.05 20.20 21.43
N ARG A 339 21.82 20.65 21.71
CA ARG A 339 21.31 21.97 21.28
C ARG A 339 21.95 23.17 21.99
N LYS A 340 22.56 22.98 23.16
CA LYS A 340 23.32 24.04 23.86
C LYS A 340 24.79 24.14 23.47
N LYS A 341 25.26 23.30 22.53
CA LYS A 341 26.64 23.28 22.03
C LYS A 341 26.79 23.70 20.57
N THR A 342 25.72 24.21 19.97
CA THR A 342 25.71 24.90 18.67
C THR A 342 25.19 26.30 18.91
#